data_AF-A0A0K8MGL1-F1
#
_entry.id   AF-A0A0K8MGL1-F1
#
_cell.length_a   1.000
_cell.length_b   1.000
_cell.length_c   1.000
_cell.angle_alpha   90.00
_cell.angle_beta   90.00
_cell.angle_gamma   90.00
#
_symmetry.space_group_name_H-M   'P 1'
#
loop_
_entity.id
_entity.type
_entity.pdbx_description
1 polymer ?
#
loop_
_entity_poly.entity_id
_entity_poly.type
_entity_poly.pdbx_seq_one_letter_code
_entity_poly.pdbx_strand_id
1 'polypeptide(L)'
;MQIELTANQKKELESRHKKERDRRIADRIKFILLYSEGWTQVDISQALRICPETVHDHLKDLANSQKLKPENGGSQSRLTEEQTIAFVKHLEIHTYTKVSDIYRTGYLIMRLC
;
A
#
# COMPACT_ATOMS: atom_id res chain seq x y z
N MET A 1 -13.25 -11.85 14.99
CA MET A 1 -11.86 -11.42 15.30
C MET A 1 -11.92 -10.55 16.55
N GLN A 2 -11.04 -10.75 17.54
CA GLN A 2 -10.95 -9.90 18.73
C GLN A 2 -9.52 -9.36 18.83
N ILE A 3 -9.38 -8.06 19.11
CA ILE A 3 -8.10 -7.41 19.38
C ILE A 3 -8.19 -6.86 20.78
N GLU A 4 -7.46 -7.48 21.71
CA GLU A 4 -7.32 -6.98 23.07
C GLU A 4 -6.02 -6.18 23.17
N LEU A 5 -6.13 -4.92 23.59
CA LEU A 5 -5.00 -4.04 23.80
C LEU A 5 -4.84 -3.76 25.29
N THR A 6 -3.62 -3.93 25.79
CA THR A 6 -3.25 -3.45 27.13
C THR A 6 -3.30 -1.92 27.19
N ALA A 7 -3.44 -1.36 28.39
CA ALA A 7 -3.44 0.09 28.58
C ALA A 7 -2.18 0.78 28.03
N ASN A 8 -1.02 0.12 28.12
CA ASN A 8 0.24 0.64 27.59
C ASN A 8 0.25 0.64 26.05
N GLN A 9 -0.27 -0.41 25.41
CA GLN A 9 -0.39 -0.46 23.96
C GLN A 9 -1.34 0.62 23.42
N LYS A 10 -2.47 0.87 24.11
CA LYS A 10 -3.39 1.96 23.76
C LYS A 10 -2.68 3.32 23.81
N LYS A 11 -1.99 3.61 24.90
CA LYS A 11 -1.21 4.85 25.05
C LYS A 11 -0.14 5.02 23.97
N GLU A 12 0.57 3.95 23.63
CA GLU A 12 1.60 4.01 22.60
C GLU A 12 1.01 4.29 21.21
N LEU A 13 -0.10 3.61 20.87
CA LEU A 13 -0.84 3.86 19.64
C LEU A 13 -1.38 5.29 19.57
N GLU A 14 -1.96 5.81 20.65
CA GLU A 14 -2.41 7.21 20.73
C GLU A 14 -1.27 8.21 20.55
N SER A 15 -0.13 7.96 21.20
CA SER A 15 1.09 8.77 21.09
C SER A 15 1.61 8.77 19.65
N ARG A 16 1.65 7.60 19.01
CA ARG A 16 2.05 7.45 17.61
C ARG A 16 1.09 8.17 16.67
N HIS A 17 -0.22 7.99 16.85
CA HIS A 17 -1.25 8.65 16.04
C HIS A 17 -1.09 10.18 16.07
N LYS A 18 -0.82 10.77 17.23
CA LYS A 18 -0.62 12.22 17.37
C LYS A 18 0.57 12.76 16.56
N LYS A 19 1.59 11.94 16.31
CA LYS A 19 2.82 12.32 15.59
C LYS A 19 2.81 11.90 14.12
N GLU A 20 1.92 10.97 13.75
CA GLU A 20 1.89 10.36 12.44
C GLU A 20 1.38 11.35 11.38
N ARG A 21 2.15 11.49 10.30
CA ARG A 21 1.80 12.38 9.18
C ARG A 21 1.10 11.63 8.06
N ASP A 22 1.39 10.33 7.91
CA ASP A 22 0.71 9.51 6.92
C ASP A 22 -0.70 9.17 7.40
N ARG A 23 -1.70 9.81 6.78
CA ARG A 23 -3.12 9.59 7.09
C ARG A 23 -3.53 8.12 7.03
N ARG A 24 -2.92 7.33 6.15
CA ARG A 24 -3.23 5.90 6.02
C ARG A 24 -2.82 5.14 7.28
N ILE A 25 -1.65 5.47 7.84
CA ILE A 25 -1.16 4.88 9.09
C ILE A 25 -2.00 5.39 10.26
N ALA A 26 -2.33 6.68 10.29
CA ALA A 26 -3.16 7.26 11.33
C ALA A 26 -4.55 6.63 11.39
N ASP A 27 -5.24 6.45 10.25
CA ASP A 27 -6.55 5.81 10.21
C ASP A 27 -6.48 4.33 10.61
N ARG A 28 -5.40 3.63 10.23
CA ARG A 28 -5.14 2.28 10.72
C ARG A 28 -5.03 2.21 12.23
N ILE A 29 -4.34 3.17 12.86
CA ILE A 29 -4.27 3.24 14.32
C ILE A 29 -5.67 3.45 14.92
N LYS A 30 -6.51 4.31 14.32
CA LYS A 30 -7.89 4.52 14.79
C LYS A 30 -8.73 3.26 14.69
N PHE A 31 -8.63 2.49 13.59
CA PHE A 31 -9.37 1.23 13.46
C PHE A 31 -9.07 0.28 14.62
N ILE A 32 -7.79 0.17 15.00
CA ILE A 32 -7.32 -0.72 16.07
C ILE A 32 -7.86 -0.27 17.43
N LEU A 33 -7.76 1.02 17.73
CA LEU A 33 -8.22 1.59 18.99
C LEU A 33 -9.74 1.40 19.14
N LEU A 34 -10.51 1.84 18.14
CA LEU A 34 -11.98 1.74 18.15
C LEU A 34 -12.46 0.28 18.22
N TYR A 35 -11.83 -0.62 17.47
CA TYR A 35 -12.20 -2.04 17.50
C TYR A 35 -11.89 -2.68 18.86
N SER A 36 -10.77 -2.30 19.50
CA SER A 36 -10.43 -2.72 20.87
C SER A 36 -11.32 -2.12 21.96
N GLU A 37 -12.13 -1.10 21.60
CA GLU A 37 -13.13 -0.47 22.46
C GLU A 37 -14.53 -1.06 22.23
N GLY A 38 -14.66 -2.06 21.34
CA GLY A 38 -15.92 -2.75 21.07
C GLY A 38 -16.76 -2.14 19.96
N TRP A 39 -16.23 -1.17 19.20
CA TRP A 39 -16.94 -0.64 18.03
C TRP A 39 -17.05 -1.69 16.94
N THR A 40 -18.21 -1.76 16.29
CA THR A 40 -18.40 -2.66 15.15
C THR A 40 -17.72 -2.11 13.90
N GLN A 41 -17.47 -2.98 12.91
CA GLN A 41 -16.91 -2.56 11.62
C GLN A 41 -17.78 -1.48 10.94
N VAL A 42 -19.10 -1.56 11.11
CA VAL A 42 -20.06 -0.59 10.56
C VAL A 42 -19.94 0.76 11.28
N ASP A 43 -19.79 0.76 12.61
CA ASP A 43 -19.63 2.00 13.39
C ASP A 43 -18.34 2.71 13.01
N ILE A 44 -17.24 1.95 12.89
CA ILE A 44 -15.93 2.45 12.48
C ILE A 44 -15.99 3.01 11.06
N SER A 45 -16.63 2.27 10.14
CA SER A 45 -16.86 2.69 8.75
C SER A 45 -17.61 4.02 8.69
N GLN A 46 -18.68 4.16 9.47
CA GLN A 46 -19.48 5.38 9.52
C GLN A 46 -18.70 6.55 10.13
N ALA A 47 -17.96 6.33 11.21
CA ALA A 47 -17.19 7.37 11.90
C ALA A 47 -16.02 7.90 11.05
N LEU A 48 -15.34 7.00 10.33
CA LEU A 48 -14.16 7.34 9.54
C LEU A 48 -14.47 7.59 8.05
N ARG A 49 -15.73 7.40 7.63
CA ARG A 49 -16.22 7.58 6.25
C ARG A 49 -15.45 6.72 5.25
N ILE A 50 -15.25 5.45 5.59
CA ILE A 50 -14.53 4.45 4.79
C ILE A 50 -15.44 3.25 4.60
N CYS A 51 -15.39 2.58 3.45
CA CYS A 51 -16.23 1.40 3.18
C CYS A 51 -16.01 0.29 4.23
N PRO A 52 -17.07 -0.39 4.71
CA PRO A 52 -16.96 -1.45 5.71
C PRO A 52 -15.98 -2.57 5.33
N GLU A 53 -15.91 -2.92 4.04
CA GLU A 53 -15.00 -3.94 3.49
C GLU A 53 -13.54 -3.53 3.69
N THR A 54 -13.22 -2.24 3.48
CA THR A 54 -11.87 -1.72 3.72
C THR A 54 -11.50 -1.78 5.20
N VAL A 55 -12.45 -1.52 6.11
CA VAL A 55 -12.24 -1.69 7.56
C VAL A 55 -11.97 -3.16 7.88
N HIS A 56 -12.72 -4.09 7.28
CA HIS A 56 -12.52 -5.53 7.44
C HIS A 56 -11.12 -5.96 6.99
N ASP A 57 -10.69 -5.56 5.79
CA ASP A 57 -9.37 -5.91 5.24
C ASP A 57 -8.24 -5.35 6.12
N HIS A 58 -8.36 -4.11 6.60
CA HIS A 58 -7.36 -3.53 7.49
C HIS A 58 -7.25 -4.24 8.84
N LEU A 59 -8.38 -4.65 9.42
CA LEU A 59 -8.42 -5.43 10.65
C LEU A 59 -7.77 -6.81 10.45
N LYS A 60 -8.06 -7.46 9.32
CA LYS A 60 -7.45 -8.74 8.94
C LYS A 60 -5.94 -8.63 8.71
N ASP A 61 -5.49 -7.59 8.01
CA ASP A 61 -4.06 -7.31 7.79
C ASP A 61 -3.31 -7.14 9.11
N LEU A 62 -3.91 -6.43 10.06
CA LEU A 62 -3.34 -6.27 11.39
C LEU A 62 -3.19 -7.62 12.11
N ALA A 63 -4.24 -8.44 12.14
CA ALA A 63 -4.21 -9.74 12.80
C ALA A 63 -3.13 -10.67 12.22
N ASN A 64 -2.94 -10.62 10.90
CA ASN A 64 -2.00 -11.50 10.21
C ASN A 64 -0.55 -11.02 10.25
N SER A 65 -0.31 -9.70 10.33
CA SER A 65 1.02 -9.14 10.06
C SER A 65 1.48 -8.04 11.01
N GLN A 66 0.61 -7.55 11.91
CA GLN A 66 0.83 -6.36 12.74
C GLN A 66 1.29 -5.11 11.94
N LYS A 67 1.05 -5.07 10.63
CA LYS A 67 1.55 -4.01 9.74
C LYS A 67 0.66 -2.78 9.80
N LEU A 68 1.23 -1.68 10.29
CA LEU A 68 0.58 -0.37 10.28
C LEU A 68 0.74 0.37 8.94
N LYS A 69 1.76 0.04 8.14
CA LYS A 69 2.03 0.70 6.85
C LYS A 69 1.63 -0.22 5.69
N PRO A 70 1.00 0.31 4.61
CA PRO A 70 0.80 -0.47 3.41
C PRO A 70 2.16 -0.71 2.73
N GLU A 71 2.41 -1.94 2.29
CA GLU A 71 3.56 -2.29 1.45
C GLU A 71 3.19 -2.06 -0.01
N ASN A 72 2.89 -0.81 -0.32
CA ASN A 72 2.65 -0.40 -1.70
C ASN A 72 4.02 -0.25 -2.37
N GLY A 73 4.43 -1.26 -3.12
CA GLY A 73 5.59 -1.25 -4.00
C GLY A 73 5.18 -1.28 -5.47
N GLY A 74 6.12 -0.95 -6.36
CA GLY A 74 5.96 -1.29 -7.77
C GLY A 74 5.96 -2.80 -7.97
N SER A 75 5.29 -3.28 -9.02
CA SER A 75 5.49 -4.65 -9.48
C SER A 75 6.95 -4.85 -9.88
N GLN A 76 7.45 -6.07 -9.74
CA GLN A 76 8.74 -6.43 -10.33
C GLN A 76 8.72 -6.17 -11.83
N SER A 77 9.85 -5.69 -12.36
CA SER A 77 10.00 -5.50 -13.80
C SER A 77 9.78 -6.83 -14.52
N ARG A 78 9.16 -6.77 -15.70
CA ARG A 78 9.04 -7.93 -16.59
C ARG A 78 10.25 -8.09 -17.52
N LEU A 79 11.16 -7.11 -17.52
CA LEU A 79 12.38 -7.13 -18.32
C LEU A 79 13.50 -7.81 -17.52
N THR A 80 14.33 -8.60 -18.21
CA THR A 80 15.64 -9.00 -17.66
C THR A 80 16.55 -7.79 -17.52
N GLU A 81 17.68 -7.97 -16.83
CA GLU A 81 18.69 -6.92 -16.70
C GLU A 81 19.25 -6.52 -18.08
N GLU A 82 19.57 -7.48 -18.96
CA GLU A 82 20.07 -7.15 -20.30
C GLU A 82 19.02 -6.42 -21.14
N GLN A 83 17.76 -6.86 -21.08
CA GLN A 83 16.65 -6.21 -21.78
C GLN A 83 16.41 -4.79 -21.27
N THR A 84 16.55 -4.58 -19.96
CA THR A 84 16.44 -3.25 -19.33
C THR A 84 17.54 -2.33 -19.85
N ILE A 85 18.80 -2.80 -19.87
CA ILE A 85 19.95 -2.04 -20.37
C ILE A 85 19.76 -1.69 -21.85
N ALA A 86 19.39 -2.68 -22.68
CA ALA A 86 19.16 -2.47 -24.10
C ALA A 86 18.04 -1.47 -24.36
N PHE A 87 16.94 -1.56 -23.60
CA PHE A 87 15.82 -0.66 -23.74
C PHE A 87 16.14 0.77 -23.28
N VAL A 88 16.83 0.95 -22.16
CA VAL A 88 17.28 2.27 -21.68
C VAL A 88 18.20 2.92 -22.72
N LYS A 89 19.21 2.20 -23.21
CA LYS A 89 20.12 2.70 -24.25
C LYS A 89 19.36 3.15 -25.50
N HIS A 90 18.34 2.40 -25.90
CA HIS A 90 17.49 2.76 -27.04
C HIS A 90 16.69 4.04 -26.80
N LEU A 91 16.15 4.22 -25.60
CA LEU A 91 15.37 5.42 -25.22
C LEU A 91 16.24 6.68 -25.09
N GLU A 92 17.51 6.55 -24.74
CA GLU A 92 18.46 7.68 -24.69
C GLU A 92 18.74 8.27 -26.06
N ILE A 93 18.71 7.45 -27.13
CA ILE A 93 19.01 7.88 -28.50
C ILE A 93 17.77 8.20 -29.34
N HIS A 94 16.57 7.80 -28.89
CA HIS A 94 15.31 8.02 -29.63
C HIS A 94 14.27 8.75 -28.78
N THR A 95 13.90 9.96 -29.22
CA THR A 95 12.77 10.69 -28.65
C THR A 95 11.46 10.28 -29.33
N TYR A 96 10.53 9.75 -28.56
CA TYR A 96 9.20 9.36 -29.04
C TYR A 96 8.16 10.45 -28.75
N THR A 97 7.25 10.68 -29.68
CA THR A 97 6.10 11.58 -29.48
C THR A 97 4.88 10.88 -28.90
N LYS A 98 4.84 9.54 -28.92
CA LYS A 98 3.74 8.72 -28.40
C LYS A 98 4.26 7.59 -27.54
N VAL A 99 3.58 7.36 -26.41
CA VAL A 99 3.90 6.25 -25.49
C VAL A 99 3.65 4.88 -26.15
N SER A 100 2.68 4.77 -27.07
CA SER A 100 2.42 3.53 -27.82
C SER A 100 3.64 3.01 -28.58
N ASP A 101 4.46 3.94 -29.08
CA ASP A 101 5.62 3.62 -29.91
C ASP A 101 6.79 3.14 -29.02
N ILE A 102 6.92 3.71 -27.82
CA ILE A 102 7.80 3.22 -26.75
C ILE A 102 7.45 1.78 -26.39
N TYR A 103 6.17 1.47 -26.15
CA TYR A 103 5.73 0.11 -25.84
C TYR A 103 6.03 -0.86 -26.98
N ARG A 104 5.69 -0.49 -28.22
CA ARG A 104 5.94 -1.34 -29.39
C ARG A 104 7.42 -1.65 -29.54
N THR A 105 8.30 -0.66 -29.38
CA THR A 105 9.75 -0.88 -29.46
C THR A 105 10.27 -1.73 -28.30
N GLY A 106 9.77 -1.51 -27.08
CA GLY A 106 10.07 -2.38 -25.95
C GLY A 106 9.73 -3.85 -26.22
N TYR A 107 8.56 -4.12 -26.82
CA TYR A 107 8.17 -5.48 -27.24
C TYR A 107 9.08 -6.10 -28.29
N LEU A 108 9.62 -5.30 -29.21
CA LEU A 108 10.55 -5.79 -30.22
C LEU A 108 11.91 -6.13 -29.60
N ILE A 109 12.43 -5.27 -28.72
CA ILE A 109 13.69 -5.49 -28.00
C ILE A 109 13.60 -6.74 -27.12
N MET A 110 12.47 -6.95 -26.44
CA MET A 110 12.21 -8.15 -25.64
C MET A 110 12.19 -9.46 -26.44
N ARG A 111 12.00 -9.43 -27.78
CA ARG A 111 11.95 -10.63 -28.64
C ARG A 111 13.27 -10.94 -29.34
N LEU A 112 14.22 -10.03 -29.31
CA LEU A 112 15.48 -10.10 -30.06
C LEU A 112 16.70 -10.39 -29.17
N CYS A 113 16.53 -10.36 -27.85
CA CYS A 113 17.50 -10.77 -26.83
C CYS A 113 16.98 -12.02 -26.12
#